data_AF-A0A6L6BZ39-F1
#
_entry.id   AF-A0A6L6BZ39-F1
#
_cell.length_a   1.000
_cell.length_b   1.000
_cell.length_c   1.000
_cell.angle_alpha   90.00
_cell.angle_beta   90.00
_cell.angle_gamma   90.00
#
_symmetry.space_group_name_H-M   'P 1'
#
loop_
_entity.id
_entity.type
_entity.pdbx_description
1 polymer ?
#
loop_
_entity_poly.entity_id
_entity_poly.type
_entity_poly.pdbx_seq_one_letter_code
_entity_poly.pdbx_strand_id
1 'polypeptide(L)' 'MKLEIFDERRCTLGEGPTSSGLKNSHVMWIDILSYKVLWRDIHSGEIGSFDTPAEVGFA' A
#
# COMPACT_ATOMS: atom_id res chain seq x y z
N MET A 1 21.86 5.72 6.63
CA MET A 1 20.54 5.37 6.07
C MET A 1 19.50 5.76 7.11
N LYS A 2 18.55 6.64 6.78
CA LYS A 2 17.47 7.04 7.70
C LYS A 2 16.27 6.14 7.39
N LEU A 3 15.78 5.42 8.40
CA LEU A 3 14.52 4.68 8.29
C LEU A 3 13.36 5.68 8.31
N GLU A 4 12.41 5.52 7.40
CA GLU A 4 11.17 6.31 7.34
C GLU A 4 9.98 5.37 7.50
N ILE A 5 9.06 5.73 8.39
CA ILE A 5 7.71 5.19 8.42
C ILE A 5 6.85 6.22 7.70
N PHE A 6 6.27 5.82 6.56
CA PHE A 6 5.40 6.72 5.78
C PHE A 6 3.92 6.39 5.92
N ASP A 7 3.59 5.27 6.57
CA ASP A 7 2.24 4.88 6.89
C ASP A 7 2.23 4.25 8.28
N GLU A 8 1.48 4.87 9.20
CA GLU A 8 1.40 4.46 10.60
C GLU A 8 0.34 3.38 10.85
N ARG A 9 -0.41 2.97 9.81
CA ARG A 9 -1.43 1.93 9.95
C ARG A 9 -0.80 0.58 10.21
N ARG A 10 -1.50 -0.23 11.01
CA ARG A 10 -1.09 -1.59 11.32
C ARG A 10 -1.80 -2.57 10.39
N CYS A 11 -1.05 -3.55 9.91
CA CYS A 11 -1.60 -4.71 9.25
C CYS A 11 -2.33 -5.60 10.27
N THR A 12 -3.64 -5.37 10.46
CA THR A 12 -4.44 -6.11 11.45
C THR A 12 -4.84 -7.51 10.97
N LEU A 13 -4.94 -7.71 9.65
CA LEU A 13 -5.50 -8.93 9.05
C LEU A 13 -4.43 -9.79 8.34
N GLY A 14 -3.16 -9.43 8.45
CA GLY A 14 -2.02 -10.26 7.98
C GLY A 14 -1.56 -10.01 6.54
N GLU A 15 -2.28 -9.21 5.74
CA GLU A 15 -1.87 -8.86 4.37
C GLU A 15 -0.73 -7.82 4.34
N GLY A 16 0.44 -8.25 3.90
CA GLY A 16 1.60 -7.38 3.72
C GLY A 16 1.49 -6.47 2.48
N PRO A 17 2.33 -5.43 2.38
CA PRO A 17 2.43 -4.64 1.16
C PRO A 17 3.02 -5.45 0.00
N THR A 18 2.66 -5.09 -1.23
CA THR A 18 3.30 -5.55 -2.47
C THR A 18 3.96 -4.37 -3.20
N SER A 19 4.83 -4.65 -4.17
CA SER A 19 5.52 -3.62 -4.95
C SER A 19 5.60 -3.98 -6.42
N SER A 20 5.47 -2.98 -7.28
CA SER A 20 5.58 -3.11 -8.74
C SER A 20 6.32 -1.92 -9.36
N GLY A 21 6.42 -1.90 -10.69
CA GLY A 21 7.07 -0.82 -11.43
C GLY A 21 8.61 -0.89 -11.44
N LEU A 22 9.23 0.12 -12.04
CA LEU A 22 10.68 0.17 -12.18
C LEU A 22 11.34 0.23 -10.80
N LYS A 23 12.24 -0.72 -10.50
CA LYS A 23 12.92 -0.83 -9.20
C LYS A 23 11.98 -0.98 -8.00
N ASN A 24 10.77 -1.52 -8.21
CA ASN A 24 9.76 -1.69 -7.15
C ASN A 24 9.34 -0.35 -6.51
N SER A 25 9.32 0.73 -7.30
CA SER A 25 9.05 2.06 -6.76
C SER A 25 7.60 2.25 -6.34
N HIS A 26 6.67 1.52 -6.97
CA HIS A 26 5.25 1.62 -6.71
C HIS A 26 4.83 0.58 -5.67
N VAL A 27 4.78 1.00 -4.40
CA VAL A 27 4.41 0.17 -3.25
C VAL A 27 2.91 0.29 -3.00
N MET A 28 2.23 -0.83 -2.76
CA MET A 28 0.79 -0.94 -2.57
C MET A 28 0.47 -1.73 -1.30
N TRP A 29 -0.62 -1.37 -0.61
CA TRP A 29 -1.13 -2.10 0.55
C TRP A 29 -2.66 -1.94 0.66
N ILE A 30 -3.31 -2.81 1.44
CA ILE A 30 -4.77 -2.88 1.50
C ILE A 30 -5.25 -2.40 2.86
N ASP A 31 -6.23 -1.49 2.84
CA ASP A 31 -7.06 -1.15 3.98
C ASP A 31 -8.39 -1.89 3.82
N ILE A 32 -8.39 -3.14 4.26
CA ILE A 32 -9.49 -4.10 4.04
C ILE A 32 -10.79 -3.60 4.68
N LEU A 33 -10.71 -3.04 5.89
CA LEU A 33 -11.88 -2.54 6.62
C LEU A 33 -12.50 -1.30 5.99
N SER A 34 -11.69 -0.53 5.25
CA SER A 34 -12.16 0.66 4.52
C SER A 34 -12.40 0.40 3.04
N TYR A 35 -12.28 -0.85 2.57
CA TYR A 35 -12.43 -1.23 1.17
C TYR A 35 -11.56 -0.42 0.21
N LYS A 36 -10.26 -0.29 0.52
CA LYS A 36 -9.32 0.49 -0.30
C LYS A 36 -8.03 -0.25 -0.57
N VAL A 37 -7.51 -0.10 -1.78
CA VAL A 37 -6.09 -0.34 -2.10
C VAL A 37 -5.39 1.02 -2.12
N LEU A 38 -4.30 1.12 -1.37
CA LEU A 38 -3.51 2.35 -1.25
C LEU A 38 -2.15 2.12 -1.88
N TRP A 39 -1.54 3.19 -2.36
CA TRP A 39 -0.23 3.12 -2.96
C TRP A 39 0.57 4.40 -2.75
N ARG A 40 1.89 4.24 -2.86
CA ARG A 40 2.86 5.33 -2.89
C ARG A 40 3.99 5.00 -3.86
N ASP A 41 4.39 5.97 -4.67
CA ASP A 41 5.68 5.90 -5.35
C ASP A 41 6.78 6.41 -4.40
N ILE A 42 7.77 5.57 -4.13
CA ILE A 42 8.82 5.87 -3.14
C ILE A 42 9.88 6.87 -3.65
N HIS A 43 9.91 7.17 -4.95
CA HIS A 43 10.84 8.11 -5.54
C HIS A 43 10.22 9.51 -5.69
N SER A 44 8.99 9.60 -6.21
CA SER A 44 8.28 10.87 -6.35
C SER A 44 7.56 11.30 -5.08
N GLY A 45 7.22 10.35 -4.19
CA GLY A 45 6.37 10.61 -3.03
C GLY A 45 4.89 10.74 -3.36
N GLU A 46 4.49 10.52 -4.61
CA GLU A 46 3.09 10.52 -5.02
C GLU A 46 2.32 9.42 -4.28
N ILE A 47 1.11 9.74 -3.83
CA ILE A 47 0.23 8.84 -3.09
C ILE A 47 -1.12 8.75 -3.78
N GLY A 48 -1.76 7.59 -3.70
CA GLY A 48 -3.11 7.43 -4.21
C GLY A 48 -3.84 6.23 -3.62
N SER A 49 -5.08 6.08 -4.06
CA SER A 49 -5.95 4.99 -3.62
C SER A 49 -6.99 4.62 -4.66
N PHE A 50 -7.46 3.38 -4.62
CA PHE A 50 -8.60 2.89 -5.35
C PHE A 50 -9.62 2.31 -4.36
N ASP A 51 -10.89 2.68 -4.49
CA ASP A 51 -11.97 2.05 -3.75
C ASP A 51 -12.30 0.67 -4.34
N THR A 52 -12.64 -0.29 -3.49
CA THR A 52 -13.08 -1.63 -3.87
C THR A 52 -14.52 -1.86 -3.43
N PRO A 53 -15.31 -2.66 -4.17
CA PRO A 53 -16.70 -2.93 -3.82
C PRO A 53 -16.85 -3.95 -2.68
N ALA A 54 -15.77 -4.62 -2.29
CA ALA A 54 -15.70 -5.67 -1.27
C ALA A 54 -14.25 -5.81 -0.76
N GLU A 55 -14.04 -6.68 0.23
CA GLU A 55 -12.72 -7.02 0.74
C GLU A 55 -11.85 -7.62 -0.38
N VAL A 56 -10.58 -7.22 -0.43
CA VAL A 56 -9.61 -7.72 -1.41
C VAL A 56 -8.32 -8.14 -0.72
N GLY A 57 -7.58 -9.05 -1.35
CA GLY A 57 -6.24 -9.50 -0.96
C GLY A 57 -5.29 -9.46 -2.15
N PHE A 58 -3.99 -9.48 -1.90
CA PHE A 58 -3.01 -9.72 -2.96
C PHE A 58 -2.83 -11.23 -3.18
N ALA A 59 -2.53 -11.63 -4.42
CA ALA A 59 -2.27 -13.03 -4.79
C ALA A 59 -0.79 -13.39 -4.63
#